data_AF-A0A956JF12-F1
#
_entry.id   AF-A0A956JF12-F1
#
_cell.length_a   1.000
_cell.length_b   1.000
_cell.length_c   1.000
_cell.angle_alpha   90.00
_cell.angle_beta   90.00
_cell.angle_gamma   90.00
#
_symmetry.space_group_name_H-M   'P 1'
#
loop_
_entity.id
_entity.type
_entity.pdbx_description
1 polymer ?
#
loop_
_entity_poly.entity_id
_entity_poly.type
_entity_poly.pdbx_seq_one_letter_code
_entity_poly.pdbx_strand_id
1 'polypeptide(L)' 'MSELRKFRYEFPPMEPHFVEAPSPKAVVAYLRRTYPHNYDEVLPTLVEIPMWPEFWKVLDADGRAIPRTARRDEG' A
#
# COMPACT_ATOMS: atom_id res chain seq x y z
N MET A 1 -7.88 -18.78 -11.78
CA MET A 1 -7.12 -17.52 -11.83
C MET A 1 -6.27 -17.47 -10.57
N SER A 2 -4.96 -17.23 -10.65
CA SER A 2 -4.15 -17.05 -9.44
C SER A 2 -4.65 -15.80 -8.72
N GLU A 3 -5.05 -15.93 -7.46
CA GLU A 3 -5.47 -14.79 -6.66
C GLU A 3 -4.30 -13.80 -6.51
N LEU A 4 -4.54 -12.54 -6.86
CA LEU A 4 -3.51 -11.49 -6.77
C LEU A 4 -3.37 -11.05 -5.31
N ARG A 5 -2.13 -11.01 -4.84
CA ARG A 5 -1.76 -10.54 -3.50
C ARG A 5 -1.32 -9.09 -3.57
N LYS A 6 -1.56 -8.35 -2.49
CA LYS A 6 -1.24 -6.94 -2.37
C LYS A 6 0.02 -6.78 -1.54
N PHE A 7 0.93 -5.92 -1.98
CA PHE A 7 2.19 -5.68 -1.30
C PHE A 7 2.42 -4.19 -1.15
N ARG A 8 3.12 -3.83 -0.07
CA ARG A 8 3.62 -2.48 0.19
C ARG A 8 5.14 -2.55 0.36
N TYR A 9 5.86 -1.63 -0.26
CA TYR A 9 7.27 -1.34 0.03
C TYR A 9 7.45 0.16 0.22
N GLU A 10 8.58 0.59 0.75
CA GLU A 10 8.89 2.00 0.96
C GLU A 10 10.18 2.34 0.22
N PHE A 11 10.13 3.35 -0.65
CA PHE A 11 11.32 3.96 -1.24
C PHE A 11 11.00 5.31 -1.92
N PRO A 12 11.64 6.42 -1.53
CA PRO A 12 12.56 6.57 -0.39
C PRO A 12 11.94 6.17 0.96
N PRO A 13 12.71 6.07 2.05
CA PRO A 13 12.16 5.74 3.37
C PRO A 13 10.97 6.64 3.73
N MET A 14 9.93 6.05 4.32
CA MET A 14 8.65 6.70 4.65
C MET A 14 7.74 7.04 3.45
N GLU A 15 8.10 6.65 2.22
CA GLU A 15 7.23 6.81 1.05
C GLU A 15 6.63 5.47 0.60
N PRO A 16 5.39 5.13 1.03
CA PRO A 16 4.79 3.84 0.73
C PRO A 16 4.35 3.73 -0.72
N HIS A 17 4.78 2.64 -1.35
CA HIS A 17 4.41 2.21 -2.69
C HIS A 17 3.65 0.90 -2.62
N PHE A 18 2.74 0.71 -3.58
CA PHE A 18 1.70 -0.30 -3.53
C PHE A 18 1.66 -1.08 -4.85
N VAL A 19 1.74 -2.42 -4.78
CA VAL A 19 1.73 -3.29 -5.97
C VAL A 19 0.90 -4.55 -5.75
N GLU A 20 0.25 -5.02 -6.81
CA GLU A 20 -0.40 -6.32 -6.86
C GLU A 20 0.44 -7.30 -7.68
N ALA A 21 0.60 -8.52 -7.16
CA ALA A 21 1.40 -9.54 -7.83
C ALA A 21 0.90 -10.96 -7.52
N PRO A 22 1.13 -11.94 -8.41
CA PRO A 22 0.73 -13.32 -8.19
C PRO A 22 1.57 -14.03 -7.11
N SER A 23 2.74 -13.50 -6.73
CA SER A 23 3.59 -14.06 -5.67
C SER A 23 4.63 -13.04 -5.17
N PRO A 24 5.20 -13.24 -3.97
CA PRO A 24 6.32 -12.42 -3.47
C PRO A 24 7.54 -12.44 -4.41
N LYS A 25 7.79 -13.58 -5.08
CA LYS A 25 8.91 -13.72 -6.04
C LYS A 25 8.77 -12.75 -7.23
N ALA A 26 7.55 -12.50 -7.69
CA ALA A 26 7.30 -11.54 -8.77
C ALA A 26 7.61 -10.10 -8.33
N VAL A 27 7.24 -9.73 -7.10
CA VAL A 27 7.57 -8.42 -6.52
C VAL A 27 9.08 -8.25 -6.34
N VAL A 28 9.76 -9.28 -5.83
CA VAL A 28 11.22 -9.30 -5.71
C VAL A 28 11.89 -9.06 -7.06
N ALA A 29 11.45 -9.73 -8.12
CA ALA A 29 11.99 -9.54 -9.46
C ALA A 29 11.73 -8.13 -10.01
N TYR A 30 10.56 -7.55 -9.72
CA TYR A 30 10.24 -6.15 -10.03
C TYR A 30 11.19 -5.19 -9.30
N LEU A 31 11.33 -5.32 -7.97
CA LEU A 31 12.17 -4.44 -7.16
C LEU A 31 13.65 -4.48 -7.60
N ARG A 32 14.19 -5.66 -7.96
CA ARG A 32 15.56 -5.77 -8.49
C ARG A 32 15.78 -4.99 -9.78
N ARG A 33 14.75 -4.88 -10.63
CA ARG A 33 14.83 -4.16 -11.91
C ARG A 33 14.62 -2.67 -11.72
N THR A 34 13.70 -2.28 -10.84
CA THR A 34 13.33 -0.89 -10.59
C THR A 34 14.38 -0.15 -9.75
N TYR A 35 14.96 -0.83 -8.75
CA TYR A 35 15.91 -0.25 -7.80
C TYR A 35 17.22 -1.03 -7.78
N PRO A 36 17.96 -1.16 -8.90
CA PRO A 36 19.15 -2.00 -8.96
C PRO A 36 20.27 -1.57 -8.00
N HIS A 37 20.32 -0.28 -7.62
CA HIS A 37 21.32 0.28 -6.70
C HIS A 37 20.84 0.40 -5.25
N ASN A 38 19.52 0.33 -5.02
CA ASN A 38 18.91 0.49 -3.69
C ASN A 38 18.17 -0.78 -3.27
N TYR A 39 18.32 -1.88 -4.00
CA TYR A 39 17.53 -3.10 -3.78
C TYR A 39 17.63 -3.60 -2.34
N ASP A 40 18.83 -3.55 -1.75
CA ASP A 40 19.09 -3.97 -0.37
C ASP A 40 18.46 -3.02 0.67
N GLU A 41 18.15 -1.77 0.28
CA GLU A 41 17.41 -0.81 1.10
C GLU A 41 15.89 -1.01 0.98
N VAL A 42 15.40 -1.29 -0.25
CA VAL A 42 13.96 -1.43 -0.51
C VAL A 42 13.42 -2.78 -0.04
N LEU A 43 14.13 -3.88 -0.31
CA LEU A 43 13.64 -5.24 -0.04
C LEU A 43 13.22 -5.46 1.42
N PRO A 44 13.95 -4.99 2.45
CA PRO A 44 13.54 -5.16 3.84
C PRO A 44 12.21 -4.49 4.21
N THR A 45 11.75 -3.51 3.43
CA THR A 45 10.49 -2.78 3.68
C THR A 45 9.26 -3.48 3.08
N LEU A 46 9.48 -4.50 2.25
CA LEU A 46 8.45 -5.23 1.53
C LEU A 46 7.61 -6.07 2.49
N VAL A 47 6.30 -5.79 2.51
CA VAL A 47 5.31 -6.53 3.30
C VAL A 47 4.09 -6.87 2.45
N GLU A 48 3.52 -8.06 2.65
CA GLU A 48 2.20 -8.40 2.11
C GLU A 48 1.13 -7.72 2.97
N ILE A 49 0.11 -7.13 2.34
CA ILE A 49 -0.99 -6.44 3.02
C ILE A 49 -2.32 -7.12 2.71
N PRO A 50 -3.26 -7.19 3.68
CA PRO A 50 -4.52 -7.92 3.50
C PRO A 50 -5.50 -7.20 2.57
N MET A 51 -5.40 -5.87 2.42
CA MET A 51 -6.28 -5.05 1.60
C MET A 51 -5.61 -3.76 1.17
N TRP A 52 -6.17 -3.10 0.14
CA TRP A 52 -5.69 -1.78 -0.28
C TRP A 52 -5.99 -0.73 0.80
N PRO A 53 -5.03 0.15 1.13
CA PRO A 53 -5.28 1.21 2.07
C PRO A 53 -6.34 2.17 1.54
N GLU A 54 -7.33 2.47 2.36
CA GLU A 54 -8.27 3.55 2.11
C GLU A 54 -7.70 4.85 2.70
N PHE A 55 -6.95 5.59 1.89
CA PHE A 55 -6.06 6.67 2.33
C PHE A 55 -6.76 7.92 2.87
N TRP A 56 -8.04 8.17 2.56
CA TRP A 56 -8.74 9.33 3.13
C TRP A 56 -9.66 8.95 4.29
N LYS A 57 -9.42 9.58 5.43
CA LYS A 57 -10.40 9.77 6.49
C LYS A 57 -10.78 11.25 6.46
N VAL A 58 -12.08 11.55 6.60
CA VAL A 58 -12.50 12.92 6.91
C VAL A 58 -12.69 12.97 8.41
N LEU A 59 -12.13 13.99 9.02
CA LEU A 59 -12.25 14.24 10.45
C LEU A 59 -13.28 15.34 10.67
N ASP A 60 -14.04 15.24 11.76
CA ASP A 60 -14.86 16.36 12.24
C ASP A 60 -14.00 17.43 12.94
N ALA A 61 -14.63 18.51 13.41
CA ALA A 61 -13.95 19.60 14.09
C ALA A 61 -13.24 19.19 15.39
N ASP A 62 -13.64 18.06 15.98
CA ASP A 62 -13.06 17.48 17.19
C ASP A 62 -11.98 16.43 16.86
N GLY A 63 -11.64 16.25 15.58
CA GLY A 63 -10.61 15.31 15.12
C GLY A 63 -11.07 13.85 15.07
N ARG A 64 -12.37 13.57 15.17
CA ARG A 64 -12.91 12.20 15.10
C ARG A 64 -13.18 11.82 13.66
N ALA A 65 -12.88 10.57 13.30
CA ALA A 65 -13.14 10.08 11.96
C ALA A 65 -14.65 9.99 11.68
N ILE A 66 -15.11 10.72 10.67
CA ILE A 66 -16.49 10.65 10.18
C ILE A 66 -16.68 9.29 9.48
N PRO A 67 -17.57 8.42 9.97
CA PRO A 67 -17.85 7.13 9.34
C PRO A 67 -18.27 7.32 7.89
N ARG A 68 -17.74 6.48 6.97
CA ARG A 68 -18.09 6.55 5.54
C ARG A 68 -19.60 6.41 5.27
N THR A 69 -20.33 5.71 6.14
CA THR A 69 -21.79 5.53 6.05
C THR A 69 -22.58 6.80 6.32
N ALA A 70 -22.07 7.70 7.18
CA ALA A 70 -22.74 8.97 7.52
C ALA A 70 -22.62 10.03 6.40
N ARG A 71 -21.81 9.78 5.36
CA ARG A 71 -21.71 10.66 4.18
C ARG A 71 -22.85 10.49 3.16
N ARG A 72 -23.75 9.52 3.36
CA ARG A 72 -24.84 9.24 2.40
C ARG A 72 -26.11 10.08 2.62
N ASP A 73 -26.19 10.86 3.70
CA ASP A 73 -27.39 11.61 4.06
C ASP A 73 -27.35 13.12 3.72
N GLU A 74 -26.37 13.57 2.92
CA GLU A 74 -26.31 14.94 2.37
C GLU A 74 -26.57 14.97 0.86
N GLY A 75 -27.69 14.36 0.43
CA GLY A 75 -28.22 14.45 -0.93
C GLY A 75 -29.50 15.28 -0.99
#